data_AF-A0A846N141-F1
#
_entry.id   AF-A0A846N141-F1
#
_cell.length_a   1.000
_cell.length_b   1.000
_cell.length_c   1.000
_cell.angle_alpha   90.00
_cell.angle_beta   90.00
_cell.angle_gamma   90.00
#
_symmetry.space_group_name_H-M   'P 1'
#
loop_
_entity.id
_entity.type
_entity.pdbx_description
1 polymer ?
#
loop_
_entity_poly.entity_id
_entity_poly.type
_entity_poly.pdbx_seq_one_letter_code
_entity_poly.pdbx_strand_id
1 'polypeptide(L)'
;MAGQPLKRLDYIDNLRWVVIVLVLGVHAAVTYSHVGSWYYNSDVEPGLFERLIFIAFQASLQSFFMGLMFFLAGYFVPTGYDRKGFGRFMAERLFRLGVPSLIYVFVLHIGMGIFLLNWYGKTDPATAYGLYLDKGQWINGTGPMWFAVALLFFSFVYALLRLVLPKPTTSSSSAAPSLTAILCLGLGMGAVTFLVRQFAPLGTAWHNMQLAYFTQYVVLFALGILARRRGWVEALPPRWGMPVFLTALIGAPLSAIGLVLLSISTHAPQNAFDGGLTWQAAALAFWEQVFCVLFCTGLLILFRDRVNARTNWSRGFSDNGFAVYVIHPPILVGITLAMRPLAWPALAMFAMAWIMALIASFAVAAGLRAVPGVKRIL
;
A
#
# COMPACT_ATOMS: atom_id res chain seq x y z
N MET A 1 31.10 18.27 -18.65
CA MET A 1 30.00 17.44 -19.17
C MET A 1 28.71 17.85 -18.46
N ALA A 2 27.82 18.55 -19.15
CA ALA A 2 26.51 18.92 -18.61
C ALA A 2 25.74 17.65 -18.26
N GLY A 3 25.40 17.47 -16.97
CA GLY A 3 24.66 16.31 -16.52
C GLY A 3 23.31 16.26 -17.22
N GLN A 4 23.10 15.25 -18.07
CA GLN A 4 21.79 15.01 -18.66
C GLN A 4 20.78 14.92 -17.50
N PRO A 5 19.66 15.68 -17.55
CA PRO A 5 18.62 15.55 -16.55
C PRO A 5 18.17 14.10 -16.55
N LEU A 6 18.26 13.44 -15.38
CA LEU A 6 17.79 12.07 -15.18
C LEU A 6 16.42 11.91 -15.86
N LYS A 7 16.37 11.09 -16.92
CA LYS A 7 15.12 10.83 -17.65
C LYS A 7 14.09 10.31 -16.64
N ARG A 8 12.98 11.03 -16.50
CA ARG A 8 11.87 10.62 -15.64
C ARG A 8 11.42 9.24 -16.08
N LEU A 9 11.30 8.30 -15.14
CA LEU A 9 10.86 6.93 -15.42
C LEU A 9 9.33 6.90 -15.40
N ASP A 10 8.73 7.25 -16.53
CA ASP A 10 7.27 7.43 -16.66
C ASP A 10 6.50 6.17 -16.24
N TYR A 11 7.03 4.98 -16.53
CA TYR A 11 6.43 3.71 -16.11
C TYR A 11 6.28 3.57 -14.58
N ILE A 12 7.19 4.15 -13.79
CA ILE A 12 7.10 4.06 -12.33
C ILE A 12 6.00 4.99 -11.81
N ASP A 13 5.85 6.18 -12.38
CA ASP A 13 4.76 7.06 -12.01
C ASP A 13 3.42 6.46 -12.42
N ASN A 14 3.38 5.77 -13.58
CA ASN A 14 2.23 4.99 -14.00
C ASN A 14 1.87 3.89 -13.01
N LEU A 15 2.87 3.13 -12.56
CA LEU A 15 2.68 2.06 -11.60
C LEU A 15 2.17 2.60 -10.25
N ARG A 16 2.67 3.75 -9.79
CA ARG A 16 2.25 4.38 -8.54
C ARG A 16 0.78 4.78 -8.55
N TRP A 17 0.31 5.50 -9.57
CA TRP A 17 -1.09 5.93 -9.56
C TRP A 17 -2.04 4.74 -9.72
N VAL A 18 -1.66 3.70 -10.47
CA VAL A 18 -2.43 2.45 -10.54
C VAL A 18 -2.54 1.81 -9.16
N VAL A 19 -1.44 1.71 -8.41
CA VAL A 19 -1.47 1.20 -7.03
C VAL A 19 -2.38 2.04 -6.14
N ILE A 20 -2.41 3.36 -6.29
CA ILE A 20 -3.31 4.24 -5.51
C ILE A 20 -4.78 3.95 -5.83
N VAL A 21 -5.13 3.70 -7.08
CA VAL A 21 -6.49 3.26 -7.47
C VAL A 21 -6.85 1.93 -6.81
N LEU A 22 -5.91 0.99 -6.76
CA LEU A 22 -6.09 -0.32 -6.12
C LEU A 22 -6.23 -0.20 -4.59
N VAL A 23 -5.47 0.68 -3.94
CA VAL A 23 -5.60 0.97 -2.50
C VAL A 23 -7.01 1.48 -2.17
N LEU A 24 -7.53 2.41 -2.98
CA LEU A 24 -8.90 2.88 -2.84
C LEU A 24 -9.90 1.73 -2.99
N GLY A 25 -9.68 0.83 -3.94
CA GLY A 25 -10.47 -0.38 -4.15
C GLY A 25 -10.47 -1.30 -2.94
N VAL A 26 -9.32 -1.51 -2.28
CA VAL A 26 -9.25 -2.30 -1.04
C VAL A 26 -10.10 -1.66 0.05
N HIS A 27 -10.01 -0.35 0.27
CA HIS A 27 -10.82 0.32 1.30
C HIS A 27 -12.32 0.29 1.01
N ALA A 28 -12.71 0.39 -0.27
CA ALA A 28 -14.09 0.17 -0.69
C ALA A 28 -14.53 -1.28 -0.42
N ALA A 29 -13.66 -2.26 -0.68
CA ALA A 29 -13.94 -3.66 -0.41
C ALA A 29 -14.06 -3.96 1.09
N VAL A 30 -13.21 -3.40 1.96
CA VAL A 30 -13.31 -3.57 3.42
C VAL A 30 -14.69 -3.12 3.91
N THR A 31 -15.18 -1.98 3.42
CA THR A 31 -16.48 -1.39 3.78
C THR A 31 -17.65 -2.37 3.60
N TYR A 32 -17.63 -3.20 2.56
CA TYR A 32 -18.73 -4.13 2.25
C TYR A 32 -18.41 -5.60 2.56
N SER A 33 -17.13 -5.94 2.77
CA SER A 33 -16.72 -7.32 3.00
C SER A 33 -16.73 -7.73 4.46
N HIS A 34 -16.55 -6.76 5.37
CA HIS A 34 -16.26 -6.97 6.79
C HIS A 34 -14.95 -7.76 7.04
N VAL A 35 -14.07 -7.82 6.03
CA VAL A 35 -12.75 -8.44 6.14
C VAL A 35 -11.72 -7.33 6.26
N GLY A 36 -11.22 -7.11 7.48
CA GLY A 36 -10.29 -6.02 7.80
C GLY A 36 -10.93 -4.93 8.65
N SER A 37 -10.23 -3.81 8.80
CA SER A 37 -10.68 -2.67 9.60
C SER A 37 -10.72 -1.40 8.77
N TRP A 38 -11.83 -0.68 8.87
CA TRP A 38 -12.07 0.60 8.19
C TRP A 38 -12.96 1.51 9.04
N TYR A 39 -13.06 2.78 8.67
CA TYR A 39 -13.84 3.78 9.41
C TYR A 39 -15.33 3.47 9.47
N TYR A 40 -15.86 2.82 8.44
CA TYR A 40 -17.26 2.44 8.32
C TYR A 40 -17.36 1.10 7.61
N ASN A 41 -18.21 0.21 8.12
CA ASN A 41 -18.64 -1.00 7.45
C ASN A 41 -20.15 -0.89 7.21
N SER A 42 -20.60 -1.41 6.07
CA SER A 42 -22.02 -1.56 5.75
C SER A 42 -22.76 -2.31 6.86
N ASP A 43 -24.03 -2.01 7.07
CA ASP A 43 -24.85 -2.78 8.03
C ASP A 43 -25.18 -4.19 7.50
N VAL A 44 -25.10 -4.39 6.18
CA VAL A 44 -25.42 -5.65 5.52
C VAL A 44 -24.16 -6.47 5.32
N GLU A 45 -24.09 -7.61 5.99
CA GLU A 45 -23.00 -8.57 5.79
C GLU A 45 -23.18 -9.39 4.49
N PRO A 46 -22.11 -9.58 3.72
CA PRO A 46 -22.15 -10.37 2.50
C PRO A 46 -22.29 -11.87 2.79
N GLY A 47 -23.00 -12.58 1.91
CA GLY A 47 -23.02 -14.04 1.93
C GLY A 47 -21.65 -14.66 1.59
N LEU A 48 -21.49 -15.97 1.81
CA LEU A 48 -20.22 -16.68 1.62
C LEU A 48 -19.62 -16.46 0.21
N PHE A 49 -20.44 -16.52 -0.84
CA PHE A 49 -19.98 -16.35 -2.22
C PHE A 49 -19.34 -14.96 -2.44
N GLU A 50 -20.04 -13.90 -2.04
CA GLU A 50 -19.51 -12.53 -2.14
C GLU A 50 -18.28 -12.34 -1.24
N ARG A 51 -18.30 -12.89 -0.02
CA ARG A 51 -17.16 -12.84 0.90
C ARG A 51 -15.92 -13.53 0.32
N LEU A 52 -16.06 -14.68 -0.37
CA LEU A 52 -14.95 -15.34 -1.06
C LEU A 52 -14.37 -14.48 -2.19
N ILE A 53 -15.22 -13.79 -2.96
CA ILE A 53 -14.76 -12.84 -3.98
C ILE A 53 -13.99 -11.68 -3.35
N PHE A 54 -14.50 -11.12 -2.26
CA PHE A 54 -13.82 -10.06 -1.52
C PHE A 54 -12.49 -10.52 -0.93
N ILE A 55 -12.42 -11.73 -0.37
CA ILE A 55 -11.16 -12.29 0.13
C ILE A 55 -10.17 -12.48 -1.01
N ALA A 56 -10.60 -13.05 -2.14
CA ALA A 56 -9.76 -13.25 -3.31
C ALA A 56 -9.19 -11.91 -3.82
N PHE A 57 -10.01 -10.87 -3.91
CA PHE A 57 -9.61 -9.53 -4.32
C PHE A 57 -8.65 -8.89 -3.31
N GLN A 58 -9.05 -8.81 -2.03
CA GLN A 58 -8.29 -8.13 -0.99
C GLN A 58 -6.98 -8.83 -0.69
N ALA A 59 -6.95 -10.16 -0.53
CA ALA A 59 -5.73 -10.91 -0.28
C ALA A 59 -4.75 -10.78 -1.45
N SER A 60 -5.24 -10.85 -2.70
CA SER A 60 -4.39 -10.69 -3.88
C SER A 60 -3.74 -9.32 -3.91
N LEU A 61 -4.49 -8.25 -3.67
CA LEU A 61 -3.94 -6.89 -3.63
C LEU A 61 -3.00 -6.68 -2.44
N GLN A 62 -3.41 -7.14 -1.25
CA GLN A 62 -2.63 -7.05 -0.01
C GLN A 62 -1.26 -7.70 -0.16
N SER A 63 -1.16 -8.79 -0.94
CA SER A 63 0.08 -9.52 -1.15
C SER A 63 1.20 -8.67 -1.75
N PHE A 64 0.94 -7.66 -2.60
CA PHE A 64 2.02 -6.99 -3.33
C PHE A 64 2.04 -5.47 -3.22
N PHE A 65 0.88 -4.81 -3.19
CA PHE A 65 0.79 -3.37 -3.47
C PHE A 65 1.65 -2.46 -2.57
N MET A 66 1.60 -2.64 -1.24
CA MET A 66 2.42 -1.88 -0.29
C MET A 66 3.89 -2.26 -0.39
N GLY A 67 4.19 -3.56 -0.52
CA GLY A 67 5.55 -4.03 -0.75
C GLY A 67 6.18 -3.44 -2.01
N LEU A 68 5.42 -3.38 -3.11
CA LEU A 68 5.82 -2.74 -4.35
C LEU A 68 6.05 -1.24 -4.15
N MET A 69 5.18 -0.54 -3.41
CA MET A 69 5.40 0.88 -3.10
C MET A 69 6.66 1.11 -2.26
N PHE A 70 6.98 0.23 -1.30
CA PHE A 70 8.24 0.25 -0.57
C PHE A 70 9.44 -0.03 -1.48
N PHE A 71 9.34 -1.00 -2.40
CA PHE A 71 10.37 -1.25 -3.42
C PHE A 71 10.63 -0.01 -4.27
N LEU A 72 9.58 0.59 -4.83
CA LEU A 72 9.68 1.80 -5.66
C LEU A 72 10.25 2.97 -4.86
N ALA A 73 9.89 3.10 -3.59
CA ALA A 73 10.46 4.14 -2.74
C ALA A 73 11.96 3.91 -2.50
N GLY A 74 12.35 2.68 -2.14
CA GLY A 74 13.74 2.26 -1.97
C GLY A 74 14.57 2.45 -3.24
N TYR A 75 13.97 2.25 -4.42
CA TYR A 75 14.63 2.47 -5.71
C TYR A 75 15.05 3.94 -5.95
N PHE A 76 14.32 4.92 -5.42
CA PHE A 76 14.68 6.34 -5.60
C PHE A 76 15.42 6.98 -4.42
N VAL A 77 15.35 6.39 -3.22
CA VAL A 77 16.02 6.91 -2.02
C VAL A 77 17.53 7.12 -2.22
N PRO A 78 18.31 6.19 -2.81
CA PRO A 78 19.75 6.36 -3.00
C PRO A 78 20.10 7.58 -3.85
N THR A 79 19.42 7.76 -4.98
CA THR A 79 19.64 8.90 -5.88
C THR A 79 19.27 10.23 -5.22
N GLY A 80 18.19 10.22 -4.42
CA GLY A 80 17.75 11.39 -3.67
C GLY A 80 18.76 11.81 -2.60
N TYR A 81 19.31 10.85 -1.86
CA TYR A 81 20.31 11.07 -0.82
C TYR A 81 21.65 11.53 -1.42
N ASP A 82 22.17 10.83 -2.43
CA ASP A 82 23.49 11.13 -3.03
C ASP A 82 23.59 12.56 -3.55
N ARG A 83 22.48 13.08 -4.10
CA ARG A 83 22.42 14.45 -4.63
C ARG A 83 22.32 15.52 -3.54
N LYS A 84 21.74 15.20 -2.38
CA LYS A 84 21.32 16.21 -1.37
C LYS A 84 22.11 16.15 -0.08
N GLY A 85 22.72 15.00 0.24
CA GLY A 85 23.28 14.73 1.57
C GLY A 85 22.19 14.61 2.65
N PHE A 86 22.61 14.32 3.89
CA PHE A 86 21.72 14.01 5.00
C PHE A 86 20.69 15.12 5.29
N GLY A 87 21.14 16.34 5.61
CA GLY A 87 20.25 17.42 6.08
C GLY A 87 19.16 17.78 5.08
N ARG A 88 19.53 18.10 3.83
CA ARG A 88 18.56 18.49 2.79
C ARG A 88 17.67 17.32 2.36
N PHE A 89 18.18 16.09 2.37
CA PHE A 89 17.35 14.91 2.11
C PHE A 89 16.28 14.71 3.19
N MET A 90 16.65 14.83 4.46
CA MET A 90 15.73 14.68 5.59
C MET A 90 14.71 15.80 5.68
N ALA A 91 15.12 17.06 5.53
CA ALA A 91 14.21 18.19 5.52
C ALA A 91 13.11 18.04 4.44
N GLU A 92 13.47 17.61 3.23
CA GLU A 92 12.50 17.42 2.15
C GLU A 92 11.57 16.22 2.39
N ARG A 93 12.07 15.13 2.99
CA ARG A 93 11.25 13.97 3.35
C ARG A 93 10.28 14.29 4.48
N LEU A 94 10.74 15.00 5.52
CA LEU A 94 9.91 15.49 6.62
C LEU A 94 8.80 16.41 6.11
N PHE A 95 9.13 17.33 5.21
CA PHE A 95 8.14 18.23 4.62
C PHE A 95 7.10 17.48 3.76
N ARG A 96 7.55 16.55 2.89
CA ARG A 96 6.66 15.87 1.92
C ARG A 96 5.88 14.69 2.48
N LEU A 97 6.35 14.07 3.56
CA LEU A 97 5.69 12.92 4.18
C LEU A 97 5.14 13.29 5.55
N GLY A 98 5.94 13.95 6.39
CA GLY A 98 5.56 14.32 7.75
C GLY A 98 4.43 15.33 7.81
N VAL A 99 4.51 16.43 7.06
CA VAL A 99 3.45 17.47 7.07
C VAL A 99 2.09 16.91 6.63
N PRO A 100 1.96 16.20 5.48
CA PRO A 100 0.71 15.54 5.12
C PRO A 100 0.23 14.54 6.17
N SER A 101 1.11 13.75 6.78
CA SER A 101 0.74 12.81 7.84
C SER A 101 0.19 13.52 9.08
N LEU A 102 0.80 14.63 9.51
CA LEU A 102 0.30 15.42 10.64
C LEU A 102 -1.06 16.06 10.33
N ILE A 103 -1.23 16.63 9.14
CA ILE A 103 -2.53 17.14 8.69
C ILE A 103 -3.57 16.01 8.70
N TYR A 104 -3.20 14.83 8.22
CA TYR A 104 -4.11 13.68 8.24
C TYR A 104 -4.53 13.31 9.66
N VAL A 105 -3.58 13.15 10.59
CA VAL A 105 -3.87 12.79 11.99
C VAL A 105 -4.77 13.82 12.68
N PHE A 106 -4.39 15.10 12.62
CA PHE A 106 -5.03 16.16 13.42
C PHE A 106 -6.22 16.84 12.76
N VAL A 107 -6.48 16.56 11.47
CA VAL A 107 -7.61 17.13 10.72
C VAL A 107 -8.48 16.04 10.13
N LEU A 108 -7.94 15.18 9.27
CA LEU A 108 -8.77 14.24 8.49
C LEU A 108 -9.25 13.05 9.32
N HIS A 109 -8.34 12.36 10.02
CA HIS A 109 -8.66 11.19 10.83
C HIS A 109 -9.64 11.53 11.95
N ILE A 110 -9.27 12.49 12.79
CA ILE A 110 -10.14 12.93 13.89
C ILE A 110 -11.42 13.61 13.36
N GLY A 111 -11.35 14.37 12.27
CA GLY A 111 -12.53 14.97 11.65
C GLY A 111 -13.55 13.92 11.20
N MET A 112 -13.10 12.82 10.58
CA MET A 112 -13.96 11.68 10.26
C MET A 112 -14.50 11.00 11.53
N GLY A 113 -13.65 10.79 12.54
CA GLY A 113 -14.07 10.20 13.81
C GLY A 113 -15.16 11.01 14.51
N ILE A 114 -14.97 12.32 14.62
CA ILE A 114 -15.95 13.28 15.14
C ILE A 114 -17.24 13.25 14.32
N PHE A 115 -17.13 13.32 13.00
CA PHE A 115 -18.28 13.28 12.11
C PHE A 115 -19.10 12.01 12.36
N LEU A 116 -18.46 10.84 12.41
CA LEU A 116 -19.14 9.56 12.66
C LEU A 116 -19.72 9.51 14.09
N LEU A 117 -18.97 9.90 15.12
CA LEU A 117 -19.47 9.92 16.50
C LEU A 117 -20.69 10.83 16.66
N ASN A 118 -20.66 12.00 16.05
CA ASN A 118 -21.77 12.94 16.06
C ASN A 118 -22.95 12.42 15.23
N TRP A 119 -22.69 11.84 14.06
CA TRP A 119 -23.69 11.22 13.18
C TRP A 119 -24.47 10.12 13.88
N TYR A 120 -23.81 9.34 14.74
CA TYR A 120 -24.44 8.30 15.58
C TYR A 120 -24.90 8.83 16.95
N GLY A 121 -24.89 10.15 17.19
CA GLY A 121 -25.37 10.77 18.42
C GLY A 121 -24.58 10.41 19.69
N LYS A 122 -23.32 9.94 19.56
CA LYS A 122 -22.54 9.40 20.69
C LYS A 122 -21.85 10.47 21.54
N THR A 123 -21.38 11.55 20.92
CA THR A 123 -20.59 12.60 21.61
C THR A 123 -20.59 13.89 20.78
N ASP A 124 -20.43 15.05 21.43
CA ASP A 124 -20.23 16.32 20.73
C ASP A 124 -18.79 16.45 20.16
N PRO A 125 -18.59 17.26 19.10
CA PRO A 125 -17.29 17.42 18.46
C PRO A 125 -16.14 17.88 19.37
N ALA A 126 -16.40 18.80 20.30
CA ALA A 126 -15.34 19.40 21.12
C ALA A 126 -14.83 18.39 22.15
N THR A 127 -15.74 17.69 22.82
CA THR A 127 -15.39 16.63 23.77
C THR A 127 -14.65 15.48 23.08
N ALA A 128 -15.10 15.07 21.90
CA ALA A 128 -14.42 14.01 21.14
C ALA A 128 -12.99 14.39 20.74
N TYR A 129 -12.75 15.64 20.33
CA TYR A 129 -11.40 16.14 20.03
C TYR A 129 -10.51 16.20 21.27
N GLY A 130 -11.03 16.71 22.39
CA GLY A 130 -10.31 16.76 23.66
C GLY A 130 -9.86 15.37 24.12
N LEU A 131 -10.79 14.40 24.13
CA LEU A 131 -10.49 13.02 24.49
C LEU A 131 -9.46 12.37 23.56
N TYR A 132 -9.48 12.70 22.28
CA TYR A 132 -8.52 12.18 21.29
C TYR A 132 -7.08 12.64 21.59
N LEU A 133 -6.91 13.89 22.03
CA LEU A 133 -5.63 14.44 22.46
C LEU A 133 -5.21 13.88 23.82
N ASP A 134 -6.09 14.01 24.82
CA ASP A 134 -5.79 13.67 26.22
C ASP A 134 -5.46 12.19 26.42
N LYS A 135 -6.16 11.30 25.71
CA LYS A 135 -5.92 9.85 25.77
C LYS A 135 -4.81 9.37 24.83
N GLY A 136 -4.12 10.28 24.14
CA GLY A 136 -3.06 9.90 23.20
C GLY A 136 -3.53 9.07 22.00
N GLN A 137 -4.82 9.10 21.66
CA GLN A 137 -5.38 8.31 20.55
C GLN A 137 -4.81 8.74 19.20
N TRP A 138 -4.34 9.98 19.11
CA TRP A 138 -3.68 10.54 17.93
C TRP A 138 -2.45 9.77 17.45
N ILE A 139 -1.79 9.02 18.34
CA ILE A 139 -0.64 8.18 17.99
C ILE A 139 -1.06 7.04 17.04
N ASN A 140 -2.31 6.58 17.11
CA ASN A 140 -2.87 5.58 16.20
C ASN A 140 -3.63 6.22 15.02
N GLY A 141 -3.69 7.55 14.94
CA GLY A 141 -4.53 8.29 14.01
C GLY A 141 -4.00 8.42 12.59
N THR A 142 -2.99 7.62 12.21
CA THR A 142 -2.35 7.78 10.90
C THR A 142 -3.24 7.32 9.74
N GLY A 143 -4.27 6.51 9.99
CA GLY A 143 -5.14 5.95 8.94
C GLY A 143 -4.32 5.36 7.79
N PRO A 144 -4.69 5.55 6.52
CA PRO A 144 -3.88 5.11 5.38
C PRO A 144 -2.48 5.72 5.35
N MET A 145 -2.23 6.90 5.95
CA MET A 145 -0.93 7.59 5.96
C MET A 145 0.15 6.88 6.76
N TRP A 146 -0.14 5.75 7.40
CA TRP A 146 0.85 4.89 8.07
C TRP A 146 2.04 4.58 7.12
N PHE A 147 1.78 4.37 5.83
CA PHE A 147 2.84 4.09 4.84
C PHE A 147 3.79 5.28 4.67
N ALA A 148 3.27 6.51 4.64
CA ALA A 148 4.12 7.71 4.56
C ALA A 148 5.02 7.85 5.80
N VAL A 149 4.48 7.54 6.99
CA VAL A 149 5.23 7.53 8.26
C VAL A 149 6.30 6.44 8.27
N ALA A 150 5.95 5.21 7.89
CA ALA A 150 6.90 4.10 7.79
C ALA A 150 8.00 4.39 6.76
N LEU A 151 7.65 5.00 5.62
CA LEU A 151 8.61 5.39 4.59
C LEU A 151 9.55 6.52 5.06
N LEU A 152 9.05 7.46 5.86
CA LEU A 152 9.88 8.48 6.50
C LEU A 152 10.90 7.82 7.43
N PHE A 153 10.47 6.85 8.25
CA PHE A 153 11.36 6.07 9.11
C PHE A 153 12.41 5.29 8.32
N PHE A 154 12.02 4.55 7.27
CA PHE A 154 12.96 3.82 6.41
C PHE A 154 13.97 4.76 5.73
N SER A 155 13.52 5.93 5.29
CA SER A 155 14.39 6.96 4.72
C SER A 155 15.39 7.50 5.74
N PHE A 156 14.96 7.68 6.99
CA PHE A 156 15.82 8.11 8.10
C PHE A 156 16.88 7.07 8.44
N VAL A 157 16.49 5.81 8.61
CA VAL A 157 17.43 4.69 8.84
C VAL A 157 18.45 4.61 7.70
N TYR A 158 17.99 4.69 6.44
CA TYR A 158 18.91 4.71 5.29
C TYR A 158 19.88 5.90 5.36
N ALA A 159 19.40 7.10 5.70
CA ALA A 159 20.21 8.30 5.81
C ALA A 159 21.29 8.15 6.89
N LEU A 160 20.95 7.59 8.06
CA LEU A 160 21.91 7.30 9.14
C LEU A 160 22.96 6.28 8.70
N LEU A 161 22.54 5.17 8.08
CA LEU A 161 23.47 4.17 7.56
C LEU A 161 24.45 4.78 6.55
N ARG A 162 24.01 5.75 5.74
CA ARG A 162 24.87 6.46 4.78
C ARG A 162 25.80 7.51 5.38
N LEU A 163 25.71 7.79 6.68
CA LEU A 163 26.72 8.57 7.40
C LEU A 163 27.94 7.73 7.77
N VAL A 164 27.72 6.44 8.04
CA VAL A 164 28.78 5.51 8.50
C VAL A 164 29.32 4.62 7.38
N LEU A 165 28.49 4.30 6.38
CA LEU A 165 28.88 3.45 5.25
C LEU A 165 29.56 4.28 4.15
N PRO A 166 30.60 3.74 3.49
CA PRO A 166 31.26 4.41 2.38
C PRO A 166 30.28 4.68 1.23
N LYS A 167 30.59 5.70 0.42
CA LYS A 167 29.81 5.98 -0.80
C LYS A 167 29.86 4.73 -1.70
N PRO A 168 28.71 4.15 -2.07
CA PRO A 168 28.70 2.99 -2.94
C PRO A 168 29.37 3.34 -4.27
N THR A 169 30.32 2.52 -4.71
CA THR A 169 30.82 2.60 -6.08
C THR A 169 29.69 2.18 -7.03
N THR A 170 29.48 2.95 -8.10
CA THR A 170 28.57 2.54 -9.16
C THR A 170 29.18 1.36 -9.88
N SER A 171 28.78 0.15 -9.49
CA SER A 171 29.16 -1.09 -10.18
C SER A 171 28.49 -1.13 -11.55
N SER A 172 29.25 -1.50 -12.57
CA SER A 172 28.74 -1.83 -13.89
C SER A 172 27.72 -2.97 -13.77
N SER A 173 26.52 -2.71 -14.32
CA SER A 173 25.42 -3.64 -14.60
C SER A 173 25.67 -5.11 -14.20
N SER A 174 25.18 -5.53 -13.03
CA SER A 174 25.11 -6.96 -12.70
C SER A 174 23.91 -7.59 -13.40
N ALA A 175 24.02 -8.85 -13.81
CA ALA A 175 22.87 -9.61 -14.30
C ALA A 175 21.69 -9.51 -13.31
N ALA A 176 20.47 -9.36 -13.84
CA ALA A 176 19.27 -9.38 -13.01
C ALA A 176 19.16 -10.72 -12.26
N PRO A 177 18.57 -10.74 -11.05
CA PRO A 177 18.28 -11.99 -10.35
C PRO A 177 17.49 -12.95 -11.24
N SER A 178 17.84 -14.23 -11.18
CA SER A 178 17.08 -15.27 -11.89
C SER A 178 15.67 -15.40 -11.31
N LEU A 179 14.72 -15.93 -12.09
CA LEU A 179 13.37 -16.20 -11.59
C LEU A 179 13.39 -17.14 -10.38
N THR A 180 14.29 -18.13 -10.37
CA THR A 180 14.52 -19.02 -9.22
C THR A 180 14.97 -18.24 -7.99
N ALA A 181 15.91 -17.29 -8.13
CA ALA A 181 16.33 -16.45 -7.00
C ALA A 181 15.18 -15.58 -6.46
N ILE A 182 14.33 -15.06 -7.35
CA ILE A 182 13.14 -14.29 -6.97
C ILE A 182 12.13 -15.17 -6.21
N LEU A 183 11.91 -16.41 -6.66
CA LEU A 183 11.04 -17.37 -5.97
C LEU A 183 11.61 -17.82 -4.62
N CYS A 184 12.91 -18.13 -4.55
CA CYS A 184 13.59 -18.46 -3.30
C CYS A 184 13.53 -17.30 -2.30
N LEU A 185 13.63 -16.06 -2.77
CA LEU A 185 13.41 -14.87 -1.95
C LEU A 185 11.98 -14.85 -1.39
N GLY A 186 10.96 -15.09 -2.22
CA GLY A 186 9.57 -15.18 -1.77
C GLY A 186 9.37 -16.25 -0.70
N LEU A 187 9.96 -17.44 -0.86
CA LEU A 187 9.92 -18.51 0.14
C LEU A 187 10.64 -18.11 1.43
N GLY A 188 11.83 -17.52 1.35
CA GLY A 188 12.57 -17.03 2.52
C GLY A 188 11.80 -15.94 3.27
N MET A 189 11.19 -15.00 2.54
CA MET A 189 10.30 -13.99 3.11
C MET A 189 9.08 -14.64 3.77
N GLY A 190 8.51 -15.69 3.18
CA GLY A 190 7.40 -16.46 3.75
C GLY A 190 7.76 -17.09 5.10
N ALA A 191 8.93 -17.72 5.20
CA ALA A 191 9.42 -18.31 6.45
C ALA A 191 9.61 -17.25 7.54
N VAL A 192 10.27 -16.12 7.22
CA VAL A 192 10.45 -15.02 8.19
C VAL A 192 9.11 -14.39 8.58
N THR A 193 8.19 -14.23 7.64
CA THR A 193 6.84 -13.71 7.89
C THR A 193 6.06 -14.63 8.83
N PHE A 194 6.14 -15.94 8.62
CA PHE A 194 5.53 -16.93 9.51
C PHE A 194 6.08 -16.84 10.94
N LEU A 195 7.39 -16.66 11.10
CA LEU A 195 8.03 -16.47 12.41
C LEU A 195 7.60 -15.15 13.08
N VAL A 196 7.57 -14.05 12.33
CA VAL A 196 7.13 -12.75 12.86
C VAL A 196 5.67 -12.80 13.32
N ARG A 197 4.80 -13.51 12.60
CA ARG A 197 3.38 -13.68 12.96
C ARG A 197 3.14 -14.49 14.23
N GLN A 198 4.15 -15.17 14.77
CA GLN A 198 4.06 -15.80 16.09
C GLN A 198 4.07 -14.74 17.22
N PHE A 199 4.71 -13.60 16.99
CA PHE A 199 4.82 -12.51 17.96
C PHE A 199 3.89 -11.33 17.63
N ALA A 200 3.58 -11.13 16.35
CA ALA A 200 2.66 -10.12 15.86
C ALA A 200 1.66 -10.75 14.88
N PRO A 201 0.63 -11.45 15.39
CA PRO A 201 -0.41 -12.04 14.56
C PRO A 201 -1.13 -10.99 13.68
N LEU A 202 -1.73 -11.43 12.57
CA LEU A 202 -2.58 -10.57 11.74
C LEU A 202 -3.67 -9.91 12.58
N GLY A 203 -4.01 -8.67 12.25
CA GLY A 203 -4.95 -7.87 13.04
C GLY A 203 -4.33 -7.15 14.24
N THR A 204 -3.12 -7.52 14.68
CA THR A 204 -2.38 -6.72 15.68
C THR A 204 -1.73 -5.52 15.02
N ALA A 205 -1.97 -4.33 15.57
CA ALA A 205 -1.43 -3.08 15.06
C ALA A 205 -0.71 -2.31 16.16
N TRP A 206 0.47 -1.79 15.83
CA TRP A 206 1.23 -0.87 16.67
C TRP A 206 1.29 0.48 15.96
N HIS A 207 0.67 1.52 16.55
CA HIS A 207 0.58 2.85 15.92
C HIS A 207 -0.06 2.81 14.53
N ASN A 208 -1.11 1.97 14.39
CA ASN A 208 -1.81 1.70 13.14
C ASN A 208 -0.94 1.06 12.03
N MET A 209 0.18 0.43 12.42
CA MET A 209 1.03 -0.39 11.56
C MET A 209 0.93 -1.87 11.96
N GLN A 210 0.55 -2.73 11.04
CA GLN A 210 0.53 -4.18 11.27
C GLN A 210 1.91 -4.78 11.00
N LEU A 211 2.65 -5.09 12.07
CA LEU A 211 4.01 -5.62 11.99
C LEU A 211 4.08 -6.98 11.27
N ALA A 212 2.97 -7.72 11.20
CA ALA A 212 2.81 -8.96 10.46
C ALA A 212 3.22 -8.89 8.97
N TYR A 213 3.24 -7.70 8.37
CA TYR A 213 3.64 -7.47 6.98
C TYR A 213 5.03 -6.82 6.82
N PHE A 214 5.70 -6.43 7.91
CA PHE A 214 6.91 -5.61 7.83
C PHE A 214 8.12 -6.35 7.29
N THR A 215 8.16 -7.69 7.38
CA THR A 215 9.15 -8.51 6.68
C THR A 215 9.19 -8.16 5.19
N GLN A 216 8.03 -8.14 4.54
CA GLN A 216 7.90 -7.80 3.13
C GLN A 216 8.36 -6.37 2.84
N TYR A 217 7.93 -5.42 3.68
CA TYR A 217 8.20 -4.00 3.45
C TYR A 217 9.69 -3.67 3.59
N VAL A 218 10.35 -4.19 4.64
CA VAL A 218 11.78 -3.99 4.87
C VAL A 218 12.60 -4.61 3.75
N VAL A 219 12.31 -5.87 3.39
CA VAL A 219 13.05 -6.60 2.35
C VAL A 219 12.88 -5.94 0.99
N LEU A 220 11.65 -5.58 0.61
CA LEU A 220 11.41 -4.94 -0.68
C LEU A 220 11.98 -3.51 -0.77
N PHE A 221 11.97 -2.74 0.32
CA PHE A 221 12.64 -1.43 0.35
C PHE A 221 14.15 -1.58 0.13
N ALA A 222 14.80 -2.53 0.81
CA ALA A 222 16.22 -2.82 0.64
C ALA A 222 16.53 -3.33 -0.78
N LEU A 223 15.69 -4.19 -1.34
CA LEU A 223 15.83 -4.65 -2.72
C LEU A 223 15.64 -3.53 -3.73
N GLY A 224 14.76 -2.57 -3.47
CA GLY A 224 14.64 -1.36 -4.30
C GLY A 224 15.96 -0.59 -4.37
N ILE A 225 16.61 -0.39 -3.21
CA ILE A 225 17.93 0.25 -3.12
C ILE A 225 18.96 -0.51 -3.96
N LEU A 226 19.04 -1.83 -3.80
CA LEU A 226 19.98 -2.68 -4.54
C LEU A 226 19.70 -2.66 -6.04
N ALA A 227 18.42 -2.77 -6.42
CA ALA A 227 17.98 -2.76 -7.80
C ALA A 227 18.38 -1.46 -8.51
N ARG A 228 18.28 -0.31 -7.82
CA ARG A 228 18.75 0.97 -8.36
C ARG A 228 20.25 1.02 -8.57
N ARG A 229 21.01 0.51 -7.60
CA ARG A 229 22.49 0.52 -7.65
C ARG A 229 23.04 -0.42 -8.70
N ARG A 230 22.34 -1.52 -8.97
CA ARG A 230 22.78 -2.60 -9.86
C ARG A 230 22.10 -2.62 -11.23
N GLY A 231 21.12 -1.75 -11.48
CA GLY A 231 20.37 -1.71 -12.74
C GLY A 231 19.49 -2.94 -12.97
N TRP A 232 19.01 -3.58 -11.89
CA TRP A 232 18.27 -4.84 -12.01
C TRP A 232 16.94 -4.69 -12.75
N VAL A 233 16.21 -3.60 -12.51
CA VAL A 233 14.90 -3.39 -13.15
C VAL A 233 15.06 -3.28 -14.66
N GLU A 234 16.11 -2.64 -15.13
CA GLU A 234 16.45 -2.51 -16.55
C GLU A 234 16.92 -3.85 -17.14
N ALA A 235 17.61 -4.68 -16.37
CA ALA A 235 18.13 -5.96 -16.80
C ALA A 235 17.12 -7.12 -16.76
N LEU A 236 15.91 -6.93 -16.20
CA LEU A 236 14.88 -7.97 -16.15
C LEU A 236 14.44 -8.41 -17.57
N PRO A 237 14.36 -9.72 -17.88
CA PRO A 237 13.97 -10.19 -19.21
C PRO A 237 12.53 -9.81 -19.60
N PRO A 238 12.29 -9.12 -20.73
CA PRO A 238 10.94 -8.75 -21.19
C PRO A 238 9.98 -9.95 -21.33
N ARG A 239 10.51 -11.12 -21.70
CA ARG A 239 9.75 -12.37 -21.85
C ARG A 239 9.04 -12.84 -20.57
N TRP A 240 9.45 -12.37 -19.39
CA TRP A 240 8.80 -12.74 -18.13
C TRP A 240 7.56 -11.90 -17.82
N GLY A 241 7.43 -10.68 -18.35
CA GLY A 241 6.44 -9.70 -17.89
C GLY A 241 5.01 -10.21 -17.85
N MET A 242 4.44 -10.54 -19.02
CA MET A 242 3.06 -11.01 -19.11
C MET A 242 2.86 -12.40 -18.46
N PRO A 243 3.69 -13.43 -18.72
CA PRO A 243 3.48 -14.73 -18.11
C PRO A 243 3.51 -14.70 -16.59
N VAL A 244 4.52 -14.06 -15.99
CA VAL A 244 4.65 -13.95 -14.52
C VAL A 244 3.48 -13.16 -13.93
N PHE A 245 3.06 -12.07 -14.59
CA PHE A 245 1.91 -11.30 -14.15
C PHE A 245 0.61 -12.11 -14.22
N LEU A 246 0.35 -12.85 -15.31
CA LEU A 246 -0.86 -13.67 -15.44
C LEU A 246 -0.87 -14.83 -14.44
N THR A 247 0.28 -15.46 -14.18
CA THR A 247 0.41 -16.46 -13.12
C THR A 247 0.02 -15.87 -11.76
N ALA A 248 0.45 -14.65 -11.45
CA ALA A 248 0.06 -13.98 -10.21
C ALA A 248 -1.42 -13.60 -10.21
N LEU A 249 -1.90 -12.96 -11.28
CA LEU A 249 -3.26 -12.43 -11.43
C LEU A 249 -4.33 -13.51 -11.33
N ILE A 250 -4.07 -14.69 -11.90
CA ILE A 250 -5.00 -15.83 -11.89
C ILE A 250 -4.73 -16.71 -10.66
N GLY A 251 -3.44 -17.00 -10.39
CA GLY A 251 -3.05 -17.93 -9.34
C GLY A 251 -3.41 -17.43 -7.95
N ALA A 252 -3.18 -16.14 -7.65
CA ALA A 252 -3.44 -15.58 -6.33
C ALA A 252 -4.92 -15.75 -5.91
N PRO A 253 -5.92 -15.22 -6.65
CA PRO A 253 -7.31 -15.32 -6.21
C PRO A 253 -7.80 -16.76 -6.12
N LEU A 254 -7.45 -17.63 -7.07
CA LEU A 254 -7.87 -19.03 -7.06
C LEU A 254 -7.30 -19.80 -5.87
N SER A 255 -6.01 -19.61 -5.58
CA SER A 255 -5.38 -20.28 -4.44
C SER A 255 -5.78 -19.67 -3.09
N ALA A 256 -6.07 -18.38 -3.01
CA ALA A 256 -6.65 -17.77 -1.80
C ALA A 256 -8.03 -18.39 -1.47
N ILE A 257 -8.91 -18.52 -2.48
CA ILE A 257 -10.20 -19.21 -2.33
C ILE A 257 -9.97 -20.67 -1.91
N GLY A 258 -9.06 -21.38 -2.58
CA GLY A 258 -8.72 -22.76 -2.25
C GLY A 258 -8.24 -22.92 -0.81
N LEU A 259 -7.38 -22.03 -0.31
CA LEU A 259 -6.90 -22.03 1.08
C LEU A 259 -8.04 -21.82 2.07
N VAL A 260 -8.95 -20.88 1.82
CA VAL A 260 -10.12 -20.64 2.68
C VAL A 260 -11.06 -21.84 2.68
N LEU A 261 -11.38 -22.41 1.51
CA LEU A 261 -12.26 -23.57 1.41
C LEU A 261 -11.65 -24.80 2.10
N LEU A 262 -10.35 -25.04 1.96
CA LEU A 262 -9.64 -26.12 2.65
C LEU A 262 -9.61 -25.91 4.18
N SER A 263 -9.49 -24.65 4.62
CA SER A 263 -9.57 -24.30 6.04
C SER A 263 -10.98 -24.55 6.60
N ILE A 264 -12.02 -24.23 5.84
CA ILE A 264 -13.42 -24.52 6.21
C ILE A 264 -13.65 -26.03 6.27
N SER A 265 -13.17 -26.80 5.28
CA SER A 265 -13.37 -28.25 5.23
C SER A 265 -12.65 -29.01 6.33
N THR A 266 -11.61 -28.40 6.91
CA THR A 266 -10.87 -28.95 8.06
C THR A 266 -11.40 -28.47 9.41
N HIS A 267 -12.54 -27.76 9.43
CA HIS A 267 -13.13 -27.17 10.63
C HIS A 267 -12.15 -26.30 11.45
N ALA A 268 -11.24 -25.63 10.75
CA ALA A 268 -10.27 -24.76 11.40
C ALA A 268 -10.96 -23.59 12.09
N PRO A 269 -10.44 -23.11 13.23
CA PRO A 269 -10.97 -21.92 13.88
C PRO A 269 -10.77 -20.69 12.99
N GLN A 270 -11.63 -19.68 13.15
CA GLN A 270 -11.61 -18.49 12.29
C GLN A 270 -10.27 -17.74 12.31
N ASN A 271 -9.55 -17.79 13.44
CA ASN A 271 -8.25 -17.16 13.63
C ASN A 271 -7.05 -18.04 13.21
N ALA A 272 -7.29 -19.20 12.56
CA ALA A 272 -6.22 -20.12 12.17
C ALA A 272 -5.18 -19.49 11.23
N PHE A 273 -5.56 -18.43 10.50
CA PHE A 273 -4.70 -17.70 9.59
C PHE A 273 -3.87 -16.59 10.26
N ASP A 274 -4.28 -16.14 11.46
CA ASP A 274 -3.74 -14.92 12.06
C ASP A 274 -2.29 -15.09 12.52
N GLY A 275 -1.96 -16.28 13.02
CA GLY A 275 -0.66 -16.66 13.55
C GLY A 275 -0.71 -18.05 14.18
N GLY A 276 0.26 -18.35 15.04
CA GLY A 276 0.37 -19.67 15.68
C GLY A 276 1.02 -20.72 14.78
N LEU A 277 1.28 -21.89 15.36
CA LEU A 277 1.91 -23.04 14.70
C LEU A 277 0.88 -23.87 13.91
N THR A 278 0.07 -23.20 13.09
CA THR A 278 -0.93 -23.83 12.22
C THR A 278 -0.42 -23.92 10.79
N TRP A 279 -0.91 -24.89 10.03
CA TRP A 279 -0.57 -24.98 8.60
C TRP A 279 -1.21 -23.84 7.80
N GLN A 280 -2.34 -23.30 8.25
CA GLN A 280 -3.05 -22.16 7.64
C GLN A 280 -2.23 -20.87 7.72
N ALA A 281 -1.68 -20.56 8.91
CA ALA A 281 -0.82 -19.40 9.09
C ALA A 281 0.46 -19.53 8.27
N ALA A 282 1.06 -20.72 8.21
CA ALA A 282 2.19 -21.00 7.34
C ALA A 282 1.82 -20.83 5.86
N ALA A 283 0.76 -21.48 5.40
CA ALA A 283 0.31 -21.43 4.02
C ALA A 283 0.03 -19.99 3.58
N LEU A 284 -0.65 -19.19 4.39
CA LEU A 284 -0.91 -17.78 4.09
C LEU A 284 0.39 -16.96 4.03
N ALA A 285 1.32 -17.17 4.96
CA ALA A 285 2.60 -16.45 4.96
C ALA A 285 3.43 -16.77 3.70
N PHE A 286 3.54 -18.04 3.30
CA PHE A 286 4.25 -18.40 2.06
C PHE A 286 3.51 -17.94 0.81
N TRP A 287 2.19 -18.15 0.76
CA TRP A 287 1.33 -17.73 -0.34
C TRP A 287 1.49 -16.23 -0.62
N GLU A 288 1.37 -15.40 0.40
CA GLU A 288 1.45 -13.95 0.30
C GLU A 288 2.79 -13.51 -0.28
N GLN A 289 3.89 -14.07 0.22
CA GLN A 289 5.24 -13.63 -0.16
C GLN A 289 5.65 -14.16 -1.55
N VAL A 290 5.18 -15.34 -1.97
CA VAL A 290 5.38 -15.83 -3.33
C VAL A 290 4.60 -14.99 -4.34
N PHE A 291 3.31 -14.71 -4.09
CA PHE A 291 2.52 -13.87 -4.99
C PHE A 291 3.01 -12.41 -4.99
N CYS A 292 3.53 -11.91 -3.86
CA CYS A 292 4.20 -10.61 -3.78
C CYS A 292 5.30 -10.49 -4.84
N VAL A 293 6.26 -11.42 -4.86
CA VAL A 293 7.40 -11.34 -5.77
C VAL A 293 6.97 -11.53 -7.23
N LEU A 294 6.00 -12.39 -7.51
CA LEU A 294 5.46 -12.58 -8.86
C LEU A 294 4.76 -11.31 -9.36
N PHE A 295 3.83 -10.73 -8.58
CA PHE A 295 3.18 -9.47 -8.95
C PHE A 295 4.19 -8.35 -9.15
N CYS A 296 5.13 -8.16 -8.22
CA CYS A 296 6.15 -7.11 -8.32
C CYS A 296 6.98 -7.27 -9.60
N THR A 297 7.49 -8.48 -9.88
CA THR A 297 8.29 -8.74 -11.09
C THR A 297 7.47 -8.53 -12.37
N GLY A 298 6.27 -9.12 -12.44
CA GLY A 298 5.39 -9.00 -13.61
C GLY A 298 5.01 -7.54 -13.90
N LEU A 299 4.56 -6.81 -12.88
CA LEU A 299 4.16 -5.41 -13.01
C LEU A 299 5.33 -4.50 -13.37
N LEU A 300 6.51 -4.67 -12.76
CA LEU A 300 7.69 -3.86 -13.10
C LEU A 300 8.06 -4.01 -14.57
N ILE A 301 8.08 -5.25 -15.09
CA ILE A 301 8.43 -5.52 -16.50
C ILE A 301 7.33 -5.00 -17.43
N LEU A 302 6.05 -5.28 -17.14
CA LEU A 302 4.93 -4.84 -17.97
C LEU A 302 4.85 -3.33 -18.07
N PHE A 303 5.01 -2.61 -16.96
CA PHE A 303 4.96 -1.15 -16.99
C PHE A 303 6.18 -0.58 -17.72
N ARG A 304 7.38 -1.11 -17.45
CA ARG A 304 8.62 -0.69 -18.13
C ARG A 304 8.53 -0.86 -19.65
N ASP A 305 7.95 -1.95 -20.12
CA ASP A 305 7.99 -2.32 -21.55
C ASP A 305 6.73 -1.89 -22.32
N ARG A 306 5.56 -1.81 -21.66
CA ARG A 306 4.26 -1.57 -22.31
C ARG A 306 3.55 -0.30 -21.86
N VAL A 307 3.84 0.21 -20.65
CA VAL A 307 3.15 1.36 -20.05
C VAL A 307 4.15 2.46 -19.66
N ASN A 308 5.12 2.72 -20.55
CA ASN A 308 6.22 3.66 -20.32
C ASN A 308 6.07 4.97 -21.11
N ALA A 309 4.82 5.38 -21.36
CA ALA A 309 4.50 6.62 -22.04
C ALA A 309 3.74 7.57 -21.12
N ARG A 310 4.13 8.85 -21.12
CA ARG A 310 3.43 9.92 -20.42
C ARG A 310 2.42 10.60 -21.33
N THR A 311 1.19 10.07 -21.34
CA THR A 311 0.01 10.69 -21.96
C THR A 311 -0.56 11.84 -21.11
N ASN A 312 -1.48 12.63 -21.65
CA ASN A 312 -2.17 13.69 -20.89
C ASN A 312 -2.94 13.14 -19.67
N TRP A 313 -3.61 12.00 -19.84
CA TRP A 313 -4.31 11.29 -18.75
C TRP A 313 -3.35 10.79 -17.67
N SER A 314 -2.30 10.08 -18.06
CA SER A 314 -1.32 9.55 -17.11
C SER A 314 -0.63 10.64 -16.30
N ARG A 315 -0.41 11.83 -16.91
CA ARG A 315 0.09 13.02 -16.22
C ARG A 315 -0.88 13.48 -15.15
N GLY A 316 -2.17 13.62 -15.48
CA GLY A 316 -3.21 14.00 -14.53
C GLY A 316 -3.29 13.04 -13.35
N PHE A 317 -3.26 11.73 -13.60
CA PHE A 317 -3.30 10.73 -12.53
C PHE A 317 -2.03 10.72 -11.68
N SER A 318 -0.86 10.74 -12.32
CA SER A 318 0.44 10.73 -11.62
C SER A 318 0.62 11.97 -10.74
N ASP A 319 0.25 13.14 -11.25
CA ASP A 319 0.46 14.39 -10.54
C ASP A 319 -0.49 14.47 -9.33
N ASN A 320 -1.73 13.95 -9.42
CA ASN A 320 -2.73 13.99 -8.33
C ASN A 320 -2.69 12.77 -7.39
N GLY A 321 -1.92 11.73 -7.69
CA GLY A 321 -1.98 10.45 -6.98
C GLY A 321 -1.77 10.57 -5.47
N PHE A 322 -0.76 11.31 -5.02
CA PHE A 322 -0.49 11.48 -3.59
C PHE A 322 -1.62 12.23 -2.86
N ALA A 323 -2.18 13.27 -3.49
CA ALA A 323 -3.36 13.97 -2.97
C ALA A 323 -4.55 13.02 -2.82
N VAL A 324 -4.87 12.21 -3.84
CA VAL A 324 -5.92 11.18 -3.78
C VAL A 324 -5.68 10.21 -2.62
N TYR A 325 -4.45 9.74 -2.48
CA TYR A 325 -4.08 8.86 -1.37
C TYR A 325 -4.33 9.49 0.01
N VAL A 326 -4.15 10.80 0.17
CA VAL A 326 -4.42 11.51 1.43
C VAL A 326 -5.93 11.71 1.66
N ILE A 327 -6.69 12.07 0.63
CA ILE A 327 -8.08 12.56 0.78
C ILE A 327 -9.17 11.52 0.47
N HIS A 328 -8.82 10.37 -0.13
CA HIS A 328 -9.83 9.35 -0.43
C HIS A 328 -10.64 8.85 0.78
N PRO A 329 -10.12 8.81 2.03
CA PRO A 329 -10.89 8.26 3.15
C PRO A 329 -12.19 9.02 3.45
N PRO A 330 -12.19 10.36 3.67
CA PRO A 330 -13.44 11.08 3.92
C PRO A 330 -14.40 11.04 2.73
N ILE A 331 -13.88 11.02 1.50
CA ILE A 331 -14.69 10.95 0.28
C ILE A 331 -15.40 9.60 0.18
N LEU A 332 -14.66 8.50 0.36
CA LEU A 332 -15.21 7.16 0.32
C LEU A 332 -16.24 6.96 1.44
N VAL A 333 -15.95 7.38 2.67
CA VAL A 333 -16.88 7.28 3.81
C VAL A 333 -18.16 8.09 3.55
N GLY A 334 -18.04 9.32 3.03
CA GLY A 334 -19.21 10.13 2.69
C GLY A 334 -20.09 9.48 1.63
N ILE A 335 -19.47 8.90 0.59
CA ILE A 335 -20.17 8.17 -0.47
C ILE A 335 -20.86 6.92 0.07
N THR A 336 -20.18 6.10 0.87
CA THR A 336 -20.75 4.83 1.36
C THR A 336 -21.88 5.07 2.37
N LEU A 337 -21.82 6.15 3.16
CA LEU A 337 -22.93 6.58 4.00
C LEU A 337 -24.12 7.09 3.18
N ALA A 338 -23.89 7.89 2.13
CA ALA A 338 -24.94 8.37 1.24
C ALA A 338 -25.63 7.21 0.48
N MET A 339 -24.88 6.15 0.19
CA MET A 339 -25.38 4.93 -0.45
C MET A 339 -26.15 4.01 0.52
N ARG A 340 -26.09 4.20 1.83
CA ARG A 340 -26.71 3.31 2.84
C ARG A 340 -28.18 2.95 2.58
N PRO A 341 -29.05 3.85 2.06
CA PRO A 341 -30.44 3.50 1.75
C PRO A 341 -30.61 2.49 0.60
N LEU A 342 -29.55 2.27 -0.20
CA LEU A 342 -29.58 1.36 -1.33
C LEU A 342 -29.43 -0.09 -0.83
N ALA A 343 -30.48 -0.89 -0.98
CA ALA A 343 -30.50 -2.30 -0.59
C ALA A 343 -29.97 -3.24 -1.71
N TRP A 344 -28.86 -2.88 -2.35
CA TRP A 344 -28.27 -3.68 -3.43
C TRP A 344 -27.27 -4.72 -2.90
N PRO A 345 -26.97 -5.78 -3.67
CA PRO A 345 -25.94 -6.76 -3.31
C PRO A 345 -24.58 -6.09 -3.01
N ALA A 346 -23.82 -6.66 -2.08
CA ALA A 346 -22.59 -6.05 -1.56
C ALA A 346 -21.56 -5.80 -2.67
N LEU A 347 -21.47 -6.69 -3.66
CA LEU A 347 -20.57 -6.51 -4.81
C LEU A 347 -20.96 -5.31 -5.70
N ALA A 348 -22.26 -5.08 -5.90
CA ALA A 348 -22.76 -3.95 -6.68
C ALA A 348 -22.49 -2.63 -5.94
N MET A 349 -22.75 -2.63 -4.63
CA MET A 349 -22.47 -1.49 -3.75
C MET A 349 -20.98 -1.16 -3.72
N PHE A 350 -20.12 -2.17 -3.62
CA PHE A 350 -18.67 -2.05 -3.72
C PHE A 350 -18.23 -1.41 -5.04
N ALA A 351 -18.66 -1.95 -6.18
CA ALA A 351 -18.24 -1.46 -7.49
C ALA A 351 -18.65 0.01 -7.70
N MET A 352 -19.87 0.35 -7.32
CA MET A 352 -20.38 1.71 -7.41
C MET A 352 -19.63 2.66 -6.47
N ALA A 353 -19.42 2.29 -5.21
CA ALA A 353 -18.64 3.09 -4.26
C ALA A 353 -17.20 3.31 -4.74
N TRP A 354 -16.55 2.28 -5.28
CA TRP A 354 -15.18 2.37 -5.79
C TRP A 354 -15.08 3.35 -6.95
N ILE A 355 -15.96 3.24 -7.95
CA ILE A 355 -15.97 4.12 -9.14
C ILE A 355 -16.27 5.58 -8.74
N MET A 356 -17.30 5.81 -7.92
CA MET A 356 -17.68 7.16 -7.50
C MET A 356 -16.60 7.79 -6.65
N ALA A 357 -16.04 7.06 -5.67
CA ALA A 357 -14.97 7.57 -4.82
C ALA A 357 -13.69 7.84 -5.61
N LEU A 358 -13.39 7.04 -6.64
CA LEU A 358 -12.27 7.28 -7.54
C LEU A 358 -12.43 8.60 -8.30
N ILE A 359 -13.58 8.80 -8.97
CA ILE A 359 -13.87 10.02 -9.74
C ILE A 359 -13.86 11.24 -8.81
N ALA A 360 -14.57 11.16 -7.69
CA ALA A 360 -14.66 12.25 -6.72
C ALA A 360 -13.29 12.59 -6.12
N SER A 361 -12.48 11.59 -5.75
CA SER A 361 -11.15 11.82 -5.20
C SER A 361 -10.22 12.50 -6.19
N PHE A 362 -10.22 12.09 -7.45
CA PHE A 362 -9.39 12.76 -8.48
C PHE A 362 -9.88 14.18 -8.78
N ALA A 363 -11.19 14.42 -8.80
CA ALA A 363 -11.75 15.75 -8.99
C ALA A 363 -11.37 16.69 -7.84
N VAL A 364 -11.57 16.27 -6.58
CA VAL A 364 -11.21 17.05 -5.40
C VAL A 364 -9.70 17.26 -5.32
N ALA A 365 -8.89 16.24 -5.61
CA ALA A 365 -7.43 16.37 -5.64
C ALA A 365 -6.96 17.39 -6.68
N ALA A 366 -7.56 17.41 -7.87
CA ALA A 366 -7.22 18.39 -8.90
C ALA A 366 -7.57 19.82 -8.45
N GLY A 367 -8.73 20.01 -7.81
CA GLY A 367 -9.14 21.29 -7.23
C GLY A 367 -8.21 21.76 -6.11
N LEU A 368 -7.88 20.89 -5.15
CA LEU A 368 -6.96 21.20 -4.06
C LEU A 368 -5.57 21.60 -4.56
N ARG A 369 -5.06 20.91 -5.59
CA ARG A 369 -3.74 21.22 -6.17
C ARG A 369 -3.72 22.45 -7.07
N ALA A 370 -4.88 23.02 -7.39
CA ALA A 370 -4.97 24.34 -8.02
C ALA A 370 -4.70 25.48 -7.02
N VAL A 371 -4.88 25.23 -5.72
CA VAL A 371 -4.63 26.24 -4.67
C VAL A 371 -3.12 26.46 -4.48
N PRO A 372 -2.64 27.73 -4.52
CA PRO A 372 -1.24 28.05 -4.25
C PRO A 372 -0.80 27.56 -2.86
N GLY A 373 0.36 26.92 -2.77
CA GLY A 373 0.90 26.37 -1.51
C GLY A 373 0.53 24.89 -1.27
N VAL A 374 -0.72 24.50 -1.49
CA VAL A 374 -1.17 23.09 -1.34
C VAL A 374 -0.43 22.17 -2.31
N LYS A 375 -0.22 22.62 -3.55
CA LYS A 375 0.59 21.91 -4.57
C LYS A 375 2.03 21.59 -4.15
N ARG A 376 2.59 22.32 -3.17
CA ARG A 376 3.94 22.03 -2.66
C ARG A 376 3.93 20.88 -1.65
N ILE A 377 2.79 20.66 -1.00
CA ILE A 377 2.57 19.65 0.04
C ILE A 377 1.99 18.37 -0.59
N LEU A 378 1.08 18.49 -1.58
CA LEU A 378 0.29 17.40 -2.18
C LEU A 378 0.61 17.07 -3.66
#